data_AF-A0A9N9NQ79-F1
#
_entry.id   AF-A0A9N9NQ79-F1
#
_cell.length_a   1.000
_cell.length_b   1.000
_cell.length_c   1.000
_cell.angle_alpha   90.00
_cell.angle_beta   90.00
_cell.angle_gamma   90.00
#
_symmetry.space_group_name_H-M   'P 1'
#
loop_
_entity.id
_entity.type
_entity.pdbx_description
1 polymer ?
#
loop_
_entity_poly.entity_id
_entity_poly.type
_entity_poly.pdbx_seq_one_letter_code
_entity_poly.pdbx_strand_id
1 'polypeptide(L)'
;RLCGRVKAILSAAAPISPDVMDFLKICFSADVFEGYGQTENAAALTISLYGDLTSGHVGPPQACGEVKLVDVPEMNYTSNDKPYPRGEICVRGNAVFKEYYKEPGKTKEVIDKEGWCHTGDIGMWDELGRLVIVDRVKNIFKLAQGEYIAPEKIENVYCKHELISQAFVYGESLQTSLVAVIVPDHDALILWAKQNNLEKYSFEELCELPDTKKHILQTLVNYGKTNDLKGFENVKNIYLTTEGFSVENDLLTPTFKLKRHQAKIKFQKEIEKLYSEISQT
;
A
#
# COMPACT_ATOMS: atom_id res chain seq x y z
N ARG A 1 18.18 -18.15 -3.55
CA ARG A 1 19.28 -18.15 -2.55
C ARG A 1 20.16 -16.93 -2.78
N LEU A 2 20.25 -16.00 -1.83
CA LEU A 2 21.06 -14.76 -1.96
C LEU A 2 22.56 -14.93 -1.62
N CYS A 3 23.15 -16.10 -1.88
CA CYS A 3 24.60 -16.37 -1.86
C CYS A 3 25.40 -15.97 -0.59
N GLY A 4 24.77 -15.70 0.57
CA GLY A 4 25.41 -15.61 1.89
C GLY A 4 26.40 -14.46 2.10
N ARG A 5 26.44 -13.46 1.22
CA ARG A 5 27.35 -12.29 1.31
C ARG A 5 26.64 -10.94 1.39
N VAL A 6 25.31 -10.95 1.53
CA VAL A 6 24.51 -9.74 1.69
C VAL A 6 24.83 -9.13 3.05
N LYS A 7 25.23 -7.86 3.06
CA LYS A 7 25.50 -7.10 4.29
C LYS A 7 24.42 -6.06 4.58
N ALA A 8 23.86 -5.47 3.54
CA ALA A 8 22.81 -4.47 3.62
C ALA A 8 21.73 -4.74 2.58
N ILE A 9 20.48 -4.50 2.96
CA ILE A 9 19.30 -4.55 2.11
C ILE A 9 18.59 -3.21 2.26
N LEU A 10 18.21 -2.58 1.15
CA LEU A 10 17.42 -1.36 1.17
C LEU A 10 16.07 -1.66 0.52
N SER A 11 14.99 -1.49 1.29
CA SER A 11 13.63 -1.43 0.79
C SER A 11 13.26 0.03 0.57
N ALA A 12 12.68 0.35 -0.58
CA ALA A 12 12.26 1.69 -0.93
C ALA A 12 11.18 1.64 -2.02
N ALA A 13 10.80 2.82 -2.52
CA ALA A 13 9.75 3.05 -3.50
C ALA A 13 8.34 2.78 -2.95
N ALA A 14 8.04 1.60 -2.41
CA ALA A 14 6.73 1.26 -1.85
C ALA A 14 6.82 1.05 -0.32
N PRO A 15 5.74 1.31 0.44
CA PRO A 15 5.71 1.00 1.86
C PRO A 15 5.88 -0.51 2.06
N ILE A 16 6.71 -0.88 3.04
CA ILE A 16 6.91 -2.27 3.44
C ILE A 16 6.42 -2.44 4.88
N SER A 17 5.73 -3.54 5.16
CA SER A 17 5.21 -3.74 6.50
C SER A 17 6.34 -4.02 7.52
N PRO A 18 6.17 -3.61 8.80
CA PRO A 18 7.18 -3.83 9.83
C PRO A 18 7.57 -5.32 9.99
N ASP A 19 6.59 -6.22 9.97
CA ASP A 19 6.85 -7.66 10.12
C ASP A 19 7.72 -8.24 8.99
N VAL A 20 7.52 -7.74 7.76
CA VAL A 20 8.35 -8.17 6.61
C VAL A 20 9.76 -7.60 6.75
N MET A 21 9.91 -6.36 7.20
CA MET A 21 11.23 -5.79 7.52
C MET A 21 11.96 -6.64 8.56
N ASP A 22 11.28 -7.02 9.64
CA ASP A 22 11.83 -7.86 10.70
C ASP A 22 12.16 -9.27 10.20
N PHE A 23 11.29 -9.86 9.39
CA PHE A 23 11.54 -11.13 8.71
C PHE A 23 12.80 -11.07 7.84
N LEU A 24 12.98 -10.02 7.03
CA LEU A 24 14.17 -9.85 6.19
C LEU A 24 15.44 -9.73 7.05
N LYS A 25 15.39 -8.96 8.16
CA LYS A 25 16.50 -8.84 9.12
C LYS A 25 16.89 -10.21 9.67
N ILE A 26 15.90 -11.01 10.10
CA ILE A 26 16.10 -12.35 10.67
C ILE A 26 16.65 -13.33 9.62
N CYS A 27 16.01 -13.43 8.46
CA CYS A 27 16.35 -14.42 7.45
C CYS A 27 17.72 -14.18 6.80
N PHE A 28 18.11 -12.92 6.63
CA PHE A 28 19.36 -12.58 5.96
C PHE A 28 20.50 -12.23 6.90
N SER A 29 20.22 -12.02 8.20
CA SER A 29 21.22 -11.57 9.18
C SER A 29 22.02 -10.38 8.66
N ALA A 30 21.32 -9.44 8.03
CA ALA A 30 21.86 -8.27 7.34
C ALA A 30 21.15 -7.01 7.82
N ASP A 31 21.80 -5.86 7.68
CA ASP A 31 21.18 -4.58 7.98
C ASP A 31 20.09 -4.28 6.93
N VAL A 32 18.84 -4.16 7.36
CA VAL A 32 17.71 -3.85 6.47
C VAL A 32 17.23 -2.44 6.73
N PHE A 33 17.29 -1.61 5.70
CA PHE A 33 16.92 -0.20 5.73
C PHE A 33 15.62 0.03 4.97
N GLU A 34 14.84 1.01 5.45
CA GLU A 34 13.69 1.52 4.71
C GLU A 34 14.00 2.97 4.31
N GLY A 35 13.88 3.26 3.01
CA GLY A 35 14.11 4.57 2.44
C GLY A 35 12.85 5.12 1.79
N TYR A 36 12.55 6.39 2.04
CA TYR A 36 11.46 7.10 1.38
C TYR A 36 12.00 8.21 0.48
N GLY A 37 11.41 8.31 -0.70
CA GLY A 37 11.57 9.42 -1.62
C GLY A 37 10.90 9.13 -2.96
N GLN A 38 11.07 10.06 -3.88
CA GLN A 38 10.45 10.08 -5.20
C GLN A 38 11.41 10.70 -6.22
N THR A 39 11.04 10.65 -7.50
CA THR A 39 11.86 11.20 -8.58
C THR A 39 12.12 12.70 -8.37
N GLU A 40 11.09 13.41 -7.90
CA GLU A 40 11.05 14.85 -7.66
C GLU A 40 11.97 15.30 -6.53
N ASN A 41 12.46 14.39 -5.69
CA ASN A 41 13.42 14.69 -4.61
C ASN A 41 14.70 13.84 -4.68
N ALA A 42 15.07 13.40 -5.89
CA ALA A 42 16.31 12.66 -6.15
C ALA A 42 16.46 11.36 -5.31
N ALA A 43 15.38 10.58 -5.24
CA ALA A 43 15.28 9.24 -4.69
C ALA A 43 15.23 9.09 -3.16
N ALA A 44 16.13 9.72 -2.40
CA ALA A 44 16.22 9.50 -0.95
C ALA A 44 15.98 10.81 -0.17
N LEU A 45 14.76 10.99 0.33
CA LEU A 45 14.42 12.06 1.27
C LEU A 45 14.78 11.67 2.70
N THR A 46 14.42 10.44 3.09
CA THR A 46 14.72 9.88 4.41
C THR A 46 15.21 8.44 4.24
N ILE A 47 16.00 7.98 5.21
CA ILE A 47 16.41 6.57 5.32
C ILE A 47 16.52 6.20 6.78
N SER A 48 16.11 4.98 7.15
CA SER A 48 16.36 4.47 8.50
C SER A 48 17.86 4.44 8.82
N LEU A 49 18.21 4.67 10.08
CA LEU A 49 19.60 4.80 10.50
C LEU A 49 20.23 3.44 10.79
N TYR A 50 21.54 3.34 10.56
CA TYR A 50 22.32 2.19 11.01
C TYR A 50 22.26 2.07 12.54
N GLY A 51 21.98 0.85 13.03
CA GLY A 51 21.80 0.56 14.45
C GLY A 51 20.38 0.78 14.98
N ASP A 52 19.48 1.41 14.21
CA ASP A 52 18.06 1.42 14.53
C ASP A 52 17.42 0.11 14.07
N LEU A 53 17.14 -0.78 15.02
CA LEU A 53 16.56 -2.09 14.75
C LEU A 53 15.04 -2.07 14.65
N THR A 54 14.39 -0.96 14.97
CA THR A 54 12.94 -0.86 14.88
C THR A 54 12.48 -0.75 13.43
N SER A 55 11.19 -1.02 13.19
CA SER A 55 10.59 -1.09 11.86
C SER A 55 9.31 -0.23 11.82
N GLY A 56 8.84 0.11 10.63
CA GLY A 56 7.64 0.95 10.45
C GLY A 56 7.92 2.45 10.43
N HIS A 57 9.17 2.85 10.15
CA HIS A 57 9.55 4.22 9.90
C HIS A 57 10.61 4.28 8.81
N VAL A 58 10.68 5.42 8.12
CA VAL A 58 11.64 5.68 7.05
C VAL A 58 12.79 6.58 7.51
N GLY A 59 12.90 6.79 8.82
CA GLY A 59 14.02 7.46 9.47
C GLY A 59 13.97 8.99 9.38
N PRO A 60 15.08 9.67 9.74
CA PRO A 60 15.15 11.12 9.69
C PRO A 60 15.40 11.66 8.27
N PRO A 61 15.11 12.95 8.02
CA PRO A 61 15.53 13.65 6.81
C PRO A 61 17.02 13.56 6.54
N GLN A 62 17.37 13.43 5.25
CA GLN A 62 18.74 13.61 4.80
C GLN A 62 19.19 15.06 4.97
N ALA A 63 20.49 15.26 5.23
CA ALA A 63 21.06 16.59 5.49
C ALA A 63 20.92 17.60 4.32
N CYS A 64 20.54 17.13 3.13
CA CYS A 64 20.37 17.96 1.93
C CYS A 64 18.97 18.57 1.78
N GLY A 65 18.05 18.32 2.73
CA GLY A 65 16.68 18.83 2.67
C GLY A 65 16.06 19.10 4.03
N GLU A 66 15.13 20.05 4.03
CA GLU A 66 14.20 20.35 5.11
C GLU A 66 12.88 19.62 4.83
N VAL A 67 12.24 19.09 5.87
CA VAL A 67 10.95 18.41 5.77
C VAL A 67 9.97 19.01 6.78
N LYS A 68 8.77 19.34 6.32
CA LYS A 68 7.64 19.76 7.18
C LYS A 68 6.40 18.91 6.89
N LEU A 69 5.49 18.85 7.84
CA LEU A 69 4.13 18.35 7.62
C LEU A 69 3.19 19.55 7.48
N VAL A 70 2.34 19.53 6.46
CA VAL A 70 1.31 20.54 6.23
C VAL A 70 -0.06 19.90 6.47
N ASP A 71 -0.91 20.57 7.22
CA ASP A 71 -2.27 20.09 7.50
C ASP A 71 -3.04 19.83 6.20
N VAL A 72 -3.80 18.74 6.20
CA VAL A 72 -4.75 18.37 5.14
C VAL A 72 -6.13 18.20 5.80
N PRO A 73 -6.81 19.31 6.18
CA PRO A 73 -8.07 19.25 6.92
C PRO A 73 -9.16 18.48 6.18
N GLU A 74 -9.18 18.54 4.85
CA GLU A 74 -10.08 17.79 3.99
C GLU A 74 -9.92 16.28 4.08
N MET A 75 -8.84 15.78 4.70
CA MET A 75 -8.60 14.36 4.97
C MET A 75 -8.51 14.05 6.48
N ASN A 76 -8.84 15.03 7.34
CA ASN A 76 -8.67 14.93 8.80
C ASN A 76 -7.24 14.56 9.24
N TYR A 77 -6.22 15.03 8.50
CA TYR A 77 -4.83 14.99 8.93
C TYR A 77 -4.42 16.39 9.38
N THR A 78 -4.11 16.54 10.66
CA THR A 78 -3.74 17.84 11.21
C THR A 78 -2.56 17.75 12.15
N SER A 79 -1.87 18.88 12.34
CA SER A 79 -0.84 19.06 13.35
C SER A 79 -1.36 18.88 14.78
N ASN A 80 -2.69 18.87 14.98
CA ASN A 80 -3.32 18.67 16.27
C ASN A 80 -3.61 17.19 16.57
N ASP A 81 -3.43 16.30 15.60
CA ASP A 81 -3.70 14.88 15.76
C ASP A 81 -2.88 14.27 16.91
N LYS A 82 -3.49 13.28 17.57
CA LYS A 82 -2.89 12.53 18.69
C LYS A 82 -2.87 11.04 18.38
N PRO A 83 -1.85 10.28 18.82
CA PRO A 83 -0.70 10.72 19.63
C PRO A 83 0.32 11.57 18.87
N TYR A 84 0.37 11.44 17.55
CA TYR A 84 1.36 12.11 16.69
C TYR A 84 0.69 13.05 15.68
N PRO A 85 1.29 14.22 15.41
CA PRO A 85 0.82 15.13 14.37
C PRO A 85 0.98 14.49 12.98
N ARG A 86 0.00 14.72 12.11
CA ARG A 86 -0.03 14.14 10.76
C ARG A 86 -0.29 15.22 9.72
N GLY A 87 0.21 15.04 8.51
CA GLY A 87 -0.01 15.97 7.41
C GLY A 87 0.72 15.57 6.14
N GLU A 88 0.55 16.33 5.08
CA GLU A 88 1.29 16.17 3.84
C GLU A 88 2.77 16.47 4.08
N ILE A 89 3.63 15.54 3.66
CA ILE A 89 5.08 15.70 3.67
C ILE A 89 5.44 16.72 2.59
N CYS A 90 6.08 17.81 2.99
CA CYS A 90 6.62 18.81 2.08
C CYS A 90 8.14 18.87 2.26
N VAL A 91 8.88 18.88 1.15
CA VAL A 91 10.34 18.94 1.14
C VAL A 91 10.85 20.19 0.46
N ARG A 92 11.89 20.80 1.01
CA ARG A 92 12.66 21.85 0.35
C ARG A 92 14.15 21.55 0.48
N GLY A 93 14.93 21.79 -0.55
CA GLY A 93 16.39 21.62 -0.49
C GLY A 93 17.02 21.28 -1.84
N ASN A 94 18.31 20.99 -1.81
CA ASN A 94 19.10 20.77 -3.03
C ASN A 94 18.72 19.49 -3.79
N ALA A 95 18.05 18.56 -3.10
CA ALA A 95 17.57 17.32 -3.71
C ALA A 95 16.28 17.49 -4.51
N VAL A 96 15.56 18.61 -4.34
CA VAL A 96 14.29 18.87 -5.05
C VAL A 96 14.58 19.21 -6.52
N PHE A 97 13.88 18.55 -7.43
CA PHE A 97 13.96 18.81 -8.86
C PHE A 97 13.57 20.26 -9.21
N LYS A 98 14.02 20.72 -10.38
CA LYS A 98 13.74 22.10 -10.82
C LYS A 98 12.32 22.28 -11.35
N GLU A 99 11.91 21.40 -12.26
CA GLU A 99 10.64 21.51 -12.98
C GLU A 99 10.30 20.21 -13.71
N TYR A 100 9.02 20.03 -14.04
CA TYR A 100 8.60 19.10 -15.06
C TYR A 100 8.85 19.71 -16.44
N TYR A 101 9.59 18.99 -17.30
CA TYR A 101 9.99 19.48 -18.61
C TYR A 101 8.78 19.87 -19.47
N LYS A 102 8.75 21.13 -19.92
CA LYS A 102 7.66 21.73 -20.72
C LYS A 102 6.28 21.78 -20.04
N GLU A 103 6.20 21.53 -18.74
CA GLU A 103 4.94 21.49 -17.99
C GLU A 103 4.99 22.47 -16.80
N PRO A 104 5.02 23.80 -17.05
CA PRO A 104 5.15 24.80 -15.98
C PRO A 104 3.91 24.87 -15.07
N GLY A 105 2.73 24.48 -15.56
CA GLY A 105 1.50 24.38 -14.76
C GLY A 105 1.66 23.33 -13.66
N LYS A 106 1.96 22.08 -14.05
CA LYS A 106 2.21 20.98 -13.11
C LYS A 106 3.37 21.25 -12.16
N THR A 107 4.40 21.96 -12.62
CA THR A 107 5.51 22.37 -11.75
C THR A 107 5.03 23.29 -10.63
N LYS A 108 4.17 24.26 -10.92
CA LYS A 108 3.58 25.17 -9.92
C LYS A 108 2.53 24.52 -9.03
N GLU A 109 1.96 23.40 -9.45
CA GLU A 109 1.04 22.61 -8.61
C GLU A 109 1.80 21.87 -7.50
N VAL A 110 3.03 21.43 -7.76
CA VAL A 110 3.83 20.67 -6.79
C VAL A 110 4.86 21.51 -6.04
N ILE A 111 5.45 22.54 -6.65
CA ILE A 111 6.38 23.46 -5.99
C ILE A 111 5.66 24.76 -5.66
N ASP A 112 5.53 25.06 -4.37
CA ASP A 112 4.91 26.28 -3.88
C ASP A 112 5.81 27.52 -4.07
N LYS A 113 5.29 28.70 -3.71
CA LYS A 113 5.99 29.98 -3.84
C LYS A 113 7.21 30.10 -2.91
N GLU A 114 7.28 29.30 -1.86
CA GLU A 114 8.37 29.27 -0.88
C GLU A 114 9.42 28.19 -1.20
N GLY A 115 9.22 27.44 -2.29
CA GLY A 115 10.12 26.40 -2.77
C GLY A 115 9.88 25.03 -2.12
N TRP A 116 8.76 24.82 -1.43
CA TRP A 116 8.39 23.50 -0.93
C TRP A 116 7.77 22.66 -2.04
N CYS A 117 8.33 21.47 -2.26
CA CYS A 117 7.73 20.45 -3.08
C CYS A 117 6.75 19.63 -2.23
N HIS A 118 5.46 19.76 -2.56
CA HIS A 118 4.35 18.97 -2.06
C HIS A 118 4.46 17.56 -2.60
N THR A 119 4.70 16.59 -1.71
CA THR A 119 4.98 15.21 -2.12
C THR A 119 3.72 14.44 -2.51
N GLY A 120 2.54 14.92 -2.10
CA GLY A 120 1.30 14.16 -2.18
C GLY A 120 1.28 12.91 -1.30
N ASP A 121 2.19 12.79 -0.34
CA ASP A 121 2.27 11.68 0.62
C ASP A 121 2.03 12.22 2.04
N ILE A 122 1.22 11.51 2.83
CA ILE A 122 0.92 11.84 4.24
C ILE A 122 1.95 11.15 5.12
N GLY A 123 2.51 11.90 6.06
CA GLY A 123 3.45 11.41 7.05
C GLY A 123 3.06 11.81 8.47
N MET A 124 3.76 11.20 9.42
CA MET A 124 3.76 11.60 10.82
C MET A 124 5.17 11.54 11.40
N TRP A 125 5.44 12.33 12.41
CA TRP A 125 6.66 12.24 13.20
C TRP A 125 6.38 11.38 14.43
N ASP A 126 7.17 10.33 14.62
CA ASP A 126 7.12 9.56 15.85
C ASP A 126 7.81 10.29 17.02
N GLU A 127 7.75 9.69 18.21
CA GLU A 127 8.34 10.25 19.43
C GLU A 127 9.87 10.43 19.38
N LEU A 128 10.55 9.78 18.43
CA LEU A 128 11.99 9.87 18.22
C LEU A 128 12.37 10.82 17.07
N GLY A 129 11.40 11.53 16.49
CA GLY A 129 11.62 12.46 15.38
C GLY A 129 11.92 11.76 14.05
N ARG A 130 11.48 10.52 13.88
CA ARG A 130 11.61 9.75 12.63
C ARG A 130 10.31 9.89 11.84
N LEU A 131 10.45 9.95 10.53
CA LEU A 131 9.30 10.04 9.64
C LEU A 131 8.68 8.65 9.48
N VAL A 132 7.36 8.58 9.64
CA VAL A 132 6.55 7.41 9.31
C VAL A 132 5.64 7.78 8.16
N ILE A 133 5.67 6.99 7.09
CA ILE A 133 4.77 7.17 5.96
C ILE A 133 3.43 6.56 6.33
N VAL A 134 2.38 7.37 6.27
CA VAL A 134 1.01 6.95 6.56
C VAL A 134 0.35 6.45 5.29
N ASP A 135 0.39 7.25 4.22
CA ASP A 135 -0.21 6.90 2.91
C ASP A 135 0.09 7.92 1.81
N ARG A 136 -0.46 7.75 0.59
CA ARG A 136 -0.50 8.77 -0.46
C ARG A 136 -1.86 9.49 -0.51
N VAL A 137 -1.83 10.83 -0.52
CA VAL A 137 -3.01 11.71 -0.68
C VAL A 137 -3.86 11.29 -1.89
N LYS A 138 -3.23 10.94 -3.01
CA LYS A 138 -3.94 10.58 -4.25
C LYS A 138 -4.56 9.17 -4.25
N ASN A 139 -4.12 8.30 -3.35
CA ASN A 139 -4.62 6.92 -3.27
C ASN A 139 -5.66 6.74 -2.15
N ILE A 140 -5.73 7.69 -1.21
CA ILE A 140 -6.81 7.73 -0.22
C ILE A 140 -8.11 8.12 -0.90
N PHE A 141 -9.17 7.36 -0.59
CA PHE A 141 -10.53 7.74 -0.96
C PHE A 141 -11.43 7.72 0.27
N LYS A 142 -12.49 8.51 0.20
CA LYS A 142 -13.50 8.61 1.25
C LYS A 142 -14.64 7.64 0.94
N LEU A 143 -15.18 6.95 1.93
CA LEU A 143 -16.44 6.19 1.79
C LEU A 143 -17.65 7.09 2.11
N ALA A 144 -18.86 6.64 1.76
CA ALA A 144 -20.09 7.42 1.94
C ALA A 144 -20.34 7.85 3.40
N GLN A 145 -19.89 7.05 4.37
CA GLN A 145 -19.96 7.33 5.81
C GLN A 145 -18.93 8.36 6.30
N GLY A 146 -18.06 8.83 5.41
CA GLY A 146 -17.08 9.87 5.72
C GLY A 146 -15.71 9.39 6.18
N GLU A 147 -15.53 8.07 6.33
CA GLU A 147 -14.24 7.45 6.66
C GLU A 147 -13.28 7.49 5.47
N TYR A 148 -12.02 7.79 5.74
CA TYR A 148 -10.94 7.78 4.74
C TYR A 148 -10.26 6.41 4.75
N ILE A 149 -10.04 5.87 3.55
CA ILE A 149 -9.48 4.54 3.35
C ILE A 149 -8.12 4.66 2.70
N ALA A 150 -7.17 3.98 3.33
CA ALA A 150 -5.84 3.71 2.84
C ALA A 150 -5.80 2.33 2.19
N PRO A 151 -6.04 2.18 0.87
CA PRO A 151 -6.17 0.85 0.28
C PRO A 151 -4.86 0.07 0.29
N GLU A 152 -3.71 0.74 0.14
CA GLU A 152 -2.40 0.09 0.18
C GLU A 152 -2.11 -0.54 1.55
N LYS A 153 -2.55 0.10 2.64
CA LYS A 153 -2.47 -0.48 3.99
C LYS A 153 -3.21 -1.82 4.05
N ILE A 154 -4.43 -1.87 3.51
CA ILE A 154 -5.29 -3.06 3.53
C ILE A 154 -4.69 -4.15 2.63
N GLU A 155 -4.24 -3.80 1.44
CA GLU A 155 -3.57 -4.70 0.49
C GLU A 155 -2.32 -5.32 1.12
N ASN A 156 -1.48 -4.52 1.77
CA ASN A 156 -0.28 -4.98 2.46
C ASN A 156 -0.60 -5.93 3.61
N VAL A 157 -1.68 -5.69 4.36
CA VAL A 157 -2.13 -6.65 5.38
C VAL A 157 -2.57 -7.95 4.73
N TYR A 158 -3.41 -7.90 3.70
CA TYR A 158 -3.93 -9.11 3.05
C TYR A 158 -2.83 -9.95 2.38
N CYS A 159 -1.84 -9.32 1.74
CA CYS A 159 -0.73 -10.03 1.08
C CYS A 159 0.24 -10.70 2.06
N LYS A 160 0.11 -10.49 3.38
CA LYS A 160 0.86 -11.29 4.38
C LYS A 160 0.27 -12.67 4.62
N HIS A 161 -0.99 -12.88 4.24
CA HIS A 161 -1.64 -14.17 4.42
C HIS A 161 -1.19 -15.16 3.33
N GLU A 162 -0.83 -16.39 3.71
CA GLU A 162 -0.25 -17.40 2.81
C GLU A 162 -1.09 -17.72 1.56
N LEU A 163 -2.42 -17.64 1.68
CA LEU A 163 -3.36 -17.85 0.56
C LEU A 163 -3.38 -16.72 -0.48
N ILE A 164 -2.72 -15.59 -0.23
CA ILE A 164 -2.85 -14.36 -1.03
C ILE A 164 -1.50 -14.02 -1.64
N SER A 165 -1.44 -13.96 -2.98
CA SER A 165 -0.26 -13.51 -3.71
C SER A 165 -0.29 -12.00 -3.91
N GLN A 166 -1.41 -11.46 -4.40
CA GLN A 166 -1.58 -10.03 -4.68
C GLN A 166 -3.01 -9.59 -4.37
N ALA A 167 -3.18 -8.32 -4.00
CA ALA A 167 -4.49 -7.74 -3.72
C ALA A 167 -4.62 -6.34 -4.33
N PHE A 168 -5.80 -6.06 -4.87
CA PHE A 168 -6.23 -4.72 -5.29
C PHE A 168 -7.55 -4.39 -4.60
N VAL A 169 -7.49 -3.50 -3.61
CA VAL A 169 -8.65 -3.01 -2.87
C VAL A 169 -9.21 -1.77 -3.56
N TYR A 170 -10.52 -1.77 -3.78
CA TYR A 170 -11.22 -0.68 -4.41
C TYR A 170 -12.37 -0.19 -3.52
N GLY A 171 -12.55 1.13 -3.54
CA GLY A 171 -13.68 1.80 -2.93
C GLY A 171 -14.09 3.03 -3.72
N GLU A 172 -15.32 3.47 -3.51
CA GLU A 172 -15.90 4.64 -4.16
C GLU A 172 -16.67 5.48 -3.15
N SER A 173 -16.69 6.80 -3.34
CA SER A 173 -17.26 7.76 -2.39
C SER A 173 -18.76 7.63 -2.14
N LEU A 174 -19.48 6.97 -3.03
CA LEU A 174 -20.91 6.69 -2.88
C LEU A 174 -21.19 5.36 -2.17
N GLN A 175 -20.15 4.54 -1.97
CA GLN A 175 -20.27 3.22 -1.37
C GLN A 175 -19.85 3.25 0.09
N THR A 176 -20.51 2.43 0.92
CA THR A 176 -20.15 2.30 2.34
C THR A 176 -19.12 1.21 2.62
N SER A 177 -18.79 0.44 1.58
CA SER A 177 -18.08 -0.83 1.68
C SER A 177 -16.96 -0.92 0.64
N LEU A 178 -15.93 -1.69 1.00
CA LEU A 178 -14.80 -1.99 0.13
C LEU A 178 -15.02 -3.32 -0.60
N VAL A 179 -14.49 -3.39 -1.81
CA VAL A 179 -14.37 -4.61 -2.60
C VAL A 179 -12.92 -4.85 -2.96
N ALA A 180 -12.53 -6.08 -3.30
CA ALA A 180 -11.17 -6.34 -3.75
C ALA A 180 -11.09 -7.36 -4.89
N VAL A 181 -10.08 -7.20 -5.73
CA VAL A 181 -9.61 -8.22 -6.66
C VAL A 181 -8.40 -8.89 -6.01
N ILE A 182 -8.46 -10.21 -5.89
CA ILE A 182 -7.48 -11.02 -5.19
C ILE A 182 -6.86 -12.00 -6.17
N VAL A 183 -5.54 -12.08 -6.18
CA VAL A 183 -4.77 -13.14 -6.83
C VAL A 183 -4.38 -14.14 -5.74
N PRO A 184 -4.99 -15.33 -5.69
CA PRO A 184 -4.61 -16.33 -4.71
C PRO A 184 -3.19 -16.86 -4.97
N ASP A 185 -2.50 -17.27 -3.92
CA ASP A 185 -1.29 -18.07 -4.09
C ASP A 185 -1.65 -19.46 -4.63
N HIS A 186 -1.02 -19.86 -5.72
CA HIS A 186 -1.34 -21.09 -6.44
C HIS A 186 -1.17 -22.33 -5.55
N ASP A 187 -0.01 -22.46 -4.90
CA ASP A 187 0.34 -23.68 -4.17
C ASP A 187 -0.44 -23.77 -2.86
N ALA A 188 -0.61 -22.64 -2.16
CA ALA A 188 -1.39 -22.58 -0.94
C ALA A 188 -2.89 -22.86 -1.21
N LEU A 189 -3.46 -22.36 -2.30
CA LEU A 189 -4.85 -22.62 -2.66
C LEU A 189 -5.07 -24.09 -3.04
N ILE A 190 -4.17 -24.69 -3.81
CA ILE A 190 -4.24 -26.11 -4.18
C ILE A 190 -4.11 -27.00 -2.93
N LEU A 191 -3.26 -26.64 -1.97
CA LEU A 191 -3.12 -27.36 -0.71
C LEU A 191 -4.43 -27.29 0.11
N TRP A 192 -5.02 -26.10 0.21
CA TRP A 192 -6.31 -25.91 0.86
C TRP A 192 -7.42 -26.73 0.18
N ALA A 193 -7.47 -26.74 -1.14
CA ALA A 193 -8.47 -27.50 -1.91
C ALA A 193 -8.39 -29.00 -1.60
N LYS A 194 -7.18 -29.57 -1.52
CA LYS A 194 -6.96 -30.98 -1.13
C LYS A 194 -7.46 -31.29 0.27
N GLN A 195 -7.31 -30.36 1.21
CA GLN A 195 -7.77 -30.55 2.59
C GLN A 195 -9.30 -30.48 2.71
N ASN A 196 -9.98 -29.88 1.73
CA ASN A 196 -11.43 -29.66 1.73
C ASN A 196 -12.18 -30.52 0.70
N ASN A 197 -11.56 -31.56 0.16
CA ASN A 197 -12.15 -32.47 -0.85
C ASN A 197 -12.52 -31.78 -2.18
N LEU A 198 -11.74 -30.76 -2.57
CA LEU A 198 -11.89 -29.99 -3.80
C LEU A 198 -10.73 -30.24 -4.79
N GLU A 199 -9.92 -31.27 -4.59
CA GLU A 199 -8.74 -31.61 -5.41
C GLU A 199 -9.06 -31.97 -6.87
N LYS A 200 -10.33 -32.22 -7.17
CA LYS A 200 -10.80 -32.51 -8.53
C LYS A 200 -10.87 -31.27 -9.44
N TYR A 201 -10.89 -30.07 -8.84
CA TYR A 201 -11.01 -28.81 -9.57
C TYR A 201 -9.63 -28.27 -9.94
N SER A 202 -9.50 -27.68 -11.13
CA SER A 202 -8.30 -26.93 -11.51
C SER A 202 -8.18 -25.62 -10.71
N PHE A 203 -7.01 -24.99 -10.74
CA PHE A 203 -6.81 -23.69 -10.09
C PHE A 203 -7.81 -22.63 -10.59
N GLU A 204 -8.08 -22.62 -11.89
CA GLU A 204 -9.04 -21.71 -12.53
C GLU A 204 -10.46 -21.99 -12.07
N GLU A 205 -10.85 -23.27 -11.99
CA GLU A 205 -12.17 -23.66 -11.51
C GLU A 205 -12.34 -23.30 -10.03
N LEU A 206 -11.31 -23.50 -9.20
CA LEU A 206 -11.33 -23.13 -7.78
C LEU A 206 -11.60 -21.64 -7.58
N CYS A 207 -11.02 -20.76 -8.40
CA CYS A 207 -11.25 -19.30 -8.32
C CYS A 207 -12.71 -18.89 -8.64
N GLU A 208 -13.43 -19.69 -9.44
CA GLU A 208 -14.83 -19.42 -9.80
C GLU A 208 -15.82 -20.02 -8.79
N LEU A 209 -15.39 -20.94 -7.92
CA LEU A 209 -16.28 -21.59 -6.95
C LEU A 209 -16.74 -20.61 -5.84
N PRO A 210 -18.06 -20.52 -5.57
CA PRO A 210 -18.58 -19.70 -4.48
C PRO A 210 -18.02 -20.06 -3.10
N ASP A 211 -17.77 -21.34 -2.84
CA ASP A 211 -17.21 -21.82 -1.57
C ASP A 211 -15.77 -21.34 -1.36
N THR A 212 -14.95 -21.35 -2.42
CA THR A 212 -13.59 -20.81 -2.39
C THR A 212 -13.60 -19.31 -2.13
N LYS A 213 -14.43 -18.56 -2.88
CA LYS A 213 -14.61 -17.11 -2.69
C LYS A 213 -15.04 -16.78 -1.26
N LYS A 214 -16.00 -17.54 -0.72
CA LYS A 214 -16.49 -17.37 0.66
C LYS A 214 -15.40 -17.68 1.68
N HIS A 215 -14.62 -18.74 1.47
CA HIS A 215 -13.51 -19.10 2.36
C HIS A 215 -12.46 -18.00 2.38
N ILE A 216 -11.96 -17.58 1.22
CA ILE A 216 -10.94 -16.52 1.13
C ILE A 216 -11.45 -15.22 1.74
N LEU A 217 -12.70 -14.81 1.46
CA LEU A 217 -13.29 -13.62 2.07
C LEU A 217 -13.31 -13.70 3.60
N GLN A 218 -13.77 -14.84 4.16
CA GLN A 218 -13.80 -15.04 5.61
C GLN A 218 -12.39 -15.01 6.21
N THR A 219 -11.43 -15.64 5.53
CA THR A 219 -10.03 -15.64 5.94
C THR A 219 -9.44 -14.23 5.95
N LEU A 220 -9.67 -13.44 4.89
CA LEU A 220 -9.22 -12.05 4.80
C LEU A 220 -9.83 -11.16 5.90
N VAL A 221 -11.13 -11.29 6.15
CA VAL A 221 -11.83 -10.51 7.19
C VAL A 221 -11.32 -10.87 8.59
N ASN A 222 -11.09 -12.17 8.86
CA ASN A 222 -10.55 -12.61 10.14
C ASN A 222 -9.10 -12.14 10.31
N TYR A 223 -8.27 -12.32 9.29
CA TYR A 223 -6.87 -11.90 9.31
C TYR A 223 -6.73 -10.38 9.44
N GLY A 224 -7.58 -9.61 8.75
CA GLY A 224 -7.65 -8.16 8.87
C GLY A 224 -7.94 -7.71 10.30
N LYS A 225 -8.93 -8.33 10.97
CA LYS A 225 -9.24 -8.03 12.39
C LYS A 225 -8.07 -8.34 13.33
N THR A 226 -7.33 -9.41 13.08
CA THR A 226 -6.15 -9.78 13.89
C THR A 226 -4.96 -8.85 13.65
N ASN A 227 -4.93 -8.13 12.53
CA ASN A 227 -3.87 -7.20 12.13
C ASN A 227 -4.35 -5.73 12.14
N ASP A 228 -5.21 -5.37 13.10
CA ASP A 228 -5.66 -4.00 13.39
C ASP A 228 -6.35 -3.26 12.24
N LEU A 229 -6.96 -3.98 11.28
CA LEU A 229 -7.88 -3.37 10.33
C LEU A 229 -9.23 -3.08 11.00
N LYS A 230 -9.67 -1.82 10.90
CA LYS A 230 -10.97 -1.36 11.40
C LYS A 230 -12.11 -2.04 10.64
N GLY A 231 -13.30 -2.06 11.24
CA GLY A 231 -14.47 -2.70 10.63
C GLY A 231 -14.81 -2.21 9.22
N PHE A 232 -14.59 -0.92 8.94
CA PHE A 232 -14.79 -0.32 7.62
C PHE A 232 -13.61 -0.50 6.65
N GLU A 233 -12.44 -0.91 7.14
CA GLU A 233 -11.26 -1.25 6.31
C GLU A 233 -11.34 -2.69 5.79
N ASN A 234 -12.29 -3.50 6.28
CA ASN A 234 -12.46 -4.87 5.81
C ASN A 234 -13.32 -4.94 4.54
N VAL A 235 -12.84 -5.66 3.53
CA VAL A 235 -13.59 -5.88 2.29
C VAL A 235 -14.86 -6.69 2.55
N LYS A 236 -15.94 -6.33 1.85
CA LYS A 236 -17.25 -7.00 1.96
C LYS A 236 -17.47 -8.06 0.89
N ASN A 237 -16.79 -7.92 -0.25
CA ASN A 237 -16.90 -8.86 -1.35
C ASN A 237 -15.59 -8.86 -2.15
N ILE A 238 -15.27 -9.99 -2.78
CA ILE A 238 -14.03 -10.18 -3.53
C ILE A 238 -14.28 -10.82 -4.89
N TYR A 239 -13.41 -10.54 -5.84
CA TYR A 239 -13.27 -11.27 -7.09
C TYR A 239 -11.91 -11.97 -7.09
N LEU A 240 -11.90 -13.28 -7.39
CA LEU A 240 -10.66 -14.04 -7.50
C LEU A 240 -10.23 -14.05 -8.96
N THR A 241 -8.97 -13.73 -9.22
CA THR A 241 -8.40 -13.79 -10.56
C THR A 241 -7.19 -14.70 -10.58
N THR A 242 -7.04 -15.46 -11.66
CA THR A 242 -5.91 -16.37 -11.89
C THR A 242 -4.72 -15.66 -12.52
N GLU A 243 -4.96 -14.52 -13.17
CA GLU A 243 -3.93 -13.73 -13.82
C GLU A 243 -3.31 -12.75 -12.80
N GLY A 244 -2.05 -12.98 -12.44
CA GLY A 244 -1.30 -12.07 -11.58
C GLY A 244 -1.12 -10.67 -12.19
N PHE A 245 -1.02 -9.65 -11.33
CA PHE A 245 -0.66 -8.30 -11.73
C PHE A 245 0.81 -8.28 -12.14
N SER A 246 1.10 -7.79 -13.34
CA SER A 246 2.44 -7.80 -13.90
C SER A 246 2.76 -6.51 -14.65
N VAL A 247 4.02 -6.33 -15.04
CA VAL A 247 4.42 -5.19 -15.87
C VAL A 247 3.94 -5.41 -17.31
N GLU A 248 3.94 -6.67 -17.76
CA GLU A 248 3.53 -7.10 -19.10
C GLU A 248 2.05 -6.86 -19.38
N ASN A 249 1.18 -7.02 -18.37
CA ASN A 249 -0.26 -6.75 -18.50
C ASN A 249 -0.66 -5.32 -18.12
N ASP A 250 0.31 -4.41 -18.01
CA ASP A 250 0.14 -2.98 -17.67
C ASP A 250 -0.56 -2.73 -16.32
N LEU A 251 -0.52 -3.69 -15.40
CA LEU A 251 -1.09 -3.53 -14.06
C LEU A 251 -0.05 -3.09 -13.03
N LEU A 252 1.24 -3.35 -13.27
CA LEU A 252 2.32 -2.89 -12.42
C LEU A 252 3.22 -1.87 -13.12
N THR A 253 3.77 -0.94 -12.35
CA THR A 253 4.90 -0.11 -12.79
C THR A 253 6.17 -0.97 -12.89
N PRO A 254 7.23 -0.50 -13.57
CA PRO A 254 8.53 -1.20 -13.56
C PRO A 254 9.13 -1.42 -12.16
N THR A 255 8.65 -0.69 -11.15
CA THR A 255 9.00 -0.87 -9.73
C THR A 255 7.99 -1.74 -8.99
N PHE A 256 7.21 -2.56 -9.70
CA PHE A 256 6.21 -3.48 -9.17
C PHE A 256 5.09 -2.84 -8.33
N LYS A 257 4.79 -1.55 -8.53
CA LYS A 257 3.65 -0.89 -7.87
C LYS A 257 2.38 -1.03 -8.70
N LEU A 258 1.25 -1.24 -8.04
CA LEU A 258 -0.04 -1.35 -8.70
C LEU A 258 -0.45 -0.02 -9.39
N LYS A 259 -0.71 -0.07 -10.69
CA LYS A 259 -1.33 1.00 -11.47
C LYS A 259 -2.84 1.00 -11.24
N ARG A 260 -3.28 1.55 -10.10
CA ARG A 260 -4.69 1.51 -9.64
C ARG A 260 -5.71 1.94 -10.69
N HIS A 261 -5.40 2.98 -11.48
CA HIS A 261 -6.28 3.43 -12.56
C HIS A 261 -6.47 2.37 -13.66
N GLN A 262 -5.38 1.72 -14.08
CA GLN A 262 -5.43 0.64 -15.07
C GLN A 262 -6.10 -0.61 -14.50
N ALA A 263 -5.80 -0.95 -13.24
CA ALA A 263 -6.47 -2.05 -12.54
C ALA A 263 -7.99 -1.80 -12.44
N LYS A 264 -8.43 -0.58 -12.12
CA LYS A 264 -9.85 -0.20 -12.15
C LYS A 264 -10.45 -0.41 -13.54
N ILE A 265 -9.81 0.06 -14.60
CA ILE A 265 -10.31 -0.09 -15.97
C ILE A 265 -10.42 -1.57 -16.35
N LYS A 266 -9.41 -2.38 -16.04
CA LYS A 266 -9.38 -3.81 -16.36
C LYS A 266 -10.50 -4.57 -15.63
N PHE A 267 -10.70 -4.29 -14.35
CA PHE A 267 -11.65 -5.02 -13.49
C PHE A 267 -12.97 -4.27 -13.26
N GLN A 268 -13.31 -3.31 -14.11
CA GLN A 268 -14.47 -2.43 -13.92
C GLN A 268 -15.77 -3.24 -13.83
N LYS A 269 -15.95 -4.25 -14.69
CA LYS A 269 -17.15 -5.09 -14.74
C LYS A 269 -17.31 -5.92 -13.48
N GLU A 270 -16.20 -6.47 -13.00
CA GLU A 270 -16.13 -7.31 -11.82
C GLU A 270 -16.42 -6.45 -10.58
N ILE A 271 -15.81 -5.26 -10.47
CA ILE A 271 -16.07 -4.29 -9.40
C ILE A 271 -17.55 -3.90 -9.34
N GLU A 272 -18.15 -3.55 -10.48
CA GLU A 272 -19.58 -3.22 -10.56
C GLU A 272 -20.47 -4.39 -10.11
N LYS A 273 -20.13 -5.60 -10.54
CA LYS A 273 -20.82 -6.82 -10.11
C LYS A 273 -20.71 -7.01 -8.59
N LEU A 274 -19.53 -6.85 -8.00
CA LEU A 274 -19.32 -7.00 -6.56
C LEU A 274 -20.18 -6.02 -5.75
N TYR A 275 -20.29 -4.76 -6.20
CA TYR A 275 -21.15 -3.78 -5.55
C TYR A 275 -22.65 -4.09 -5.72
N SER A 276 -23.04 -4.59 -6.89
CA SER A 276 -24.43 -5.00 -7.12
C SER A 276 -24.85 -6.16 -6.19
N GLU A 277 -23.96 -7.13 -5.96
CA GLU A 277 -24.18 -8.26 -5.04
C GLU A 277 -24.30 -7.78 -3.58
N ILE A 278 -23.46 -6.82 -3.17
CA ILE A 278 -23.54 -6.22 -1.82
C ILE A 278 -24.87 -5.49 -1.62
N SER A 279 -25.33 -4.73 -2.61
CA SER A 279 -26.56 -3.93 -2.51
C SER A 279 -27.84 -4.79 -2.44
N GLN A 280 -27.75 -6.05 -2.87
CA GLN A 280 -28.85 -7.02 -2.84
C GLN A 280 -28.92 -7.83 -1.54
N THR A 281 -27.91 -7.71 -0.67
CA THR A 281 -27.79 -8.44 0.61
C THR A 281 -28.21 -7.54 1.76
#